data_AF-A0A426RLA5-F1
#
_entry.id   AF-A0A426RLA5-F1
#
_cell.length_a   1.000
_cell.length_b   1.000
_cell.length_c   1.000
_cell.angle_alpha   90.00
_cell.angle_beta   90.00
_cell.angle_gamma   90.00
#
_symmetry.space_group_name_H-M   'P 1'
#
loop_
_entity.id
_entity.type
_entity.pdbx_description
1 polymer ?
#
loop_
_entity_poly.entity_id
_entity_poly.type
_entity_poly.pdbx_seq_one_letter_code
_entity_poly.pdbx_strand_id
1 'polypeptide(L)'
;MKITFYIFGINPKIRNISINMHIKKVIFRHRDRYVIRKLLIEIGENTLNTECWSKKLNKPSNINLFYLETDEHFTYLKYKYPNLGERIIMKLDGYKLPETGWIRCVLK
;
A
#
# COMPACT_ATOMS: atom_id res chain seq x y z
N MET A 1 13.13 -3.60 14.02
CA MET A 1 13.88 -4.73 14.60
C MET A 1 15.34 -4.28 14.76
N LYS A 2 15.86 -4.20 15.99
CA LYS A 2 17.27 -3.83 16.24
C LYS A 2 18.10 -5.11 16.19
N ILE A 3 19.12 -5.17 15.35
CA ILE A 3 20.09 -6.27 15.35
C ILE A 3 21.41 -5.71 15.88
N THR A 4 21.86 -6.25 17.01
CA THR A 4 23.13 -5.90 17.65
C THR A 4 24.14 -7.00 17.33
N PHE A 5 25.26 -6.66 16.70
CA PHE A 5 26.38 -7.59 16.53
C PHE A 5 27.42 -7.32 17.61
N TYR A 6 27.81 -8.35 18.36
CA TYR A 6 28.98 -8.32 19.24
C TYR A 6 30.18 -8.83 18.44
N ILE A 7 31.08 -7.93 18.07
CA ILE A 7 32.37 -8.32 17.51
C ILE A 7 33.30 -8.51 18.70
N PHE A 8 33.59 -9.76 19.05
CA PHE A 8 34.59 -10.09 20.07
C PHE A 8 35.99 -9.84 19.49
N GLY A 9 36.70 -8.89 20.10
CA GLY A 9 38.12 -8.68 19.86
C GLY A 9 38.45 -7.26 19.40
N ILE A 10 39.18 -6.55 20.26
CA ILE A 10 39.93 -5.30 20.04
C ILE A 10 39.21 -3.99 20.44
N ASN A 11 39.62 -3.49 21.63
CA ASN A 11 39.65 -2.08 22.10
C ASN A 11 38.32 -1.43 22.62
N PRO A 12 38.22 -1.03 23.92
CA PRO A 12 36.97 -0.62 24.58
C PRO A 12 36.48 0.81 24.28
N LYS A 13 36.82 1.40 23.12
CA LYS A 13 36.30 2.71 22.68
C LYS A 13 35.40 2.61 21.45
N ILE A 14 34.61 1.54 21.37
CA ILE A 14 33.61 1.38 20.31
C ILE A 14 32.42 2.30 20.64
N ARG A 15 32.41 3.49 20.02
CA ARG A 15 31.23 4.34 19.93
C ARG A 15 30.10 3.48 19.36
N ASN A 16 28.93 3.50 20.01
CA ASN A 16 27.73 2.85 19.52
C ASN A 16 27.39 3.38 18.12
N ILE A 17 27.83 2.67 17.06
CA ILE A 17 27.40 2.95 15.69
C ILE A 17 26.01 2.34 15.57
N SER A 18 24.99 3.13 15.89
CA SER A 18 23.62 2.79 15.54
C SER A 18 23.49 2.94 14.03
N ILE A 19 23.65 1.84 13.28
CA ILE A 19 23.33 1.82 11.86
C ILE A 19 21.81 1.92 11.78
N ASN A 20 21.30 3.13 11.58
CA ASN A 20 19.91 3.38 11.26
C ASN A 20 19.67 2.87 9.83
N MET A 21 19.47 1.56 9.71
CA MET A 21 19.10 0.93 8.45
C MET A 21 17.65 1.32 8.16
N HIS A 22 17.48 2.47 7.51
CA HIS A 22 16.20 2.89 6.95
C HIS A 22 15.82 1.88 5.86
N ILE A 23 15.10 0.83 6.24
CA ILE A 23 14.47 -0.10 5.30
C ILE A 23 13.38 0.71 4.60
N LYS A 24 13.71 1.26 3.43
CA LYS A 24 12.74 2.00 2.62
C LYS A 24 11.65 1.01 2.21
N LYS A 25 10.40 1.25 2.65
CA LYS A 25 9.28 0.38 2.31
C LYS A 25 9.02 0.48 0.81
N VAL A 26 9.24 -0.63 0.10
CA VAL A 26 8.95 -0.76 -1.32
C VAL A 26 7.48 -1.12 -1.46
N ILE A 27 6.76 -0.37 -2.28
CA ILE A 27 5.37 -0.68 -2.66
C ILE A 27 5.27 -0.63 -4.18
N PHE A 28 4.24 -1.25 -4.74
CA PHE A 28 3.93 -1.15 -6.17
C PHE A 28 2.53 -0.58 -6.35
N ARG A 29 2.37 0.31 -7.33
CA ARG A 29 1.10 0.97 -7.62
C ARG A 29 0.64 0.67 -9.04
N HIS A 30 -0.65 0.46 -9.21
CA HIS A 30 -1.29 0.26 -10.51
C HIS A 30 -2.40 1.29 -10.73
N ARG A 31 -2.33 2.04 -11.84
CA ARG A 31 -3.24 3.16 -12.14
C ARG A 31 -4.02 3.00 -13.45
N ASP A 32 -3.92 1.85 -14.11
CA ASP A 32 -4.67 1.61 -15.34
C ASP A 32 -6.17 1.66 -15.05
N ARG A 33 -6.86 2.57 -15.73
CA ARG A 33 -8.28 2.84 -15.55
C ARG A 33 -9.16 1.69 -16.04
N TYR A 34 -8.74 0.98 -17.08
CA TYR A 34 -9.51 -0.15 -17.62
C TYR A 34 -9.54 -1.30 -16.62
N VAL A 35 -8.38 -1.65 -16.06
CA VAL A 35 -8.28 -2.69 -15.03
C VAL A 35 -9.05 -2.30 -13.78
N ILE A 36 -8.88 -1.07 -13.29
CA ILE A 36 -9.58 -0.58 -12.11
C ILE A 36 -11.09 -0.59 -12.33
N ARG A 37 -11.57 -0.16 -13.50
CA ARG A 37 -13.00 -0.18 -13.83
C ARG A 37 -13.55 -1.60 -13.81
N LYS A 38 -12.85 -2.56 -14.42
CA LYS A 38 -13.25 -3.96 -14.44
C LYS A 38 -13.33 -4.52 -13.01
N LEU A 39 -12.33 -4.23 -12.19
CA LEU A 39 -12.30 -4.65 -10.80
C LEU A 39 -13.44 -4.04 -9.97
N LEU A 40 -13.74 -2.75 -10.16
CA LEU A 40 -14.85 -2.10 -9.46
C LEU A 40 -16.21 -2.70 -9.84
N ILE A 41 -16.39 -3.12 -11.10
CA ILE A 41 -17.59 -3.84 -11.55
C ILE A 41 -17.68 -5.21 -10.86
N GLU A 42 -16.56 -5.93 -10.76
CA GLU A 42 -16.49 -7.24 -10.11
C GLU A 42 -16.76 -7.16 -8.59
N ILE A 43 -16.22 -6.14 -7.92
CA ILE A 43 -16.49 -5.87 -6.49
C ILE A 43 -17.97 -5.55 -6.26
N GLY A 44 -18.55 -4.78 -7.18
CA GLY A 44 -19.93 -4.33 -7.09
C GLY A 44 -20.12 -3.11 -6.16
N GLU A 45 -21.13 -2.31 -6.49
CA GLU A 45 -21.41 -1.05 -5.79
C GLU A 45 -21.79 -1.27 -4.32
N ASN A 46 -22.57 -2.31 -4.02
CA ASN A 46 -23.02 -2.57 -2.65
C ASN A 46 -21.84 -2.86 -1.72
N THR A 47 -20.96 -3.78 -2.10
CA THR A 47 -19.73 -4.13 -1.37
C THR A 47 -18.85 -2.90 -1.15
N LEU A 48 -18.64 -2.11 -2.21
CA LEU A 48 -17.82 -0.90 -2.14
C LEU A 48 -18.41 0.12 -1.16
N ASN A 49 -19.73 0.33 -1.18
CA ASN A 49 -20.41 1.23 -0.27
C ASN A 49 -20.34 0.73 1.17
N THR A 50 -20.53 -0.57 1.41
CA THR A 50 -20.40 -1.18 2.75
C THR A 50 -19.00 -0.98 3.32
N GLU A 51 -17.95 -1.21 2.53
CA GLU A 51 -16.56 -0.98 2.94
C GLU A 51 -16.25 0.50 3.19
N CYS A 52 -16.81 1.41 2.40
CA CYS A 52 -16.67 2.84 2.66
C CYS A 52 -17.36 3.24 3.97
N TRP A 53 -18.61 2.81 4.18
CA TRP A 53 -19.39 3.12 5.37
C TRP A 53 -18.77 2.56 6.64
N SER A 54 -18.31 1.30 6.62
CA SER A 54 -17.64 0.68 7.78
C SER A 54 -16.39 1.46 8.22
N LYS A 55 -15.74 2.16 7.27
CA LYS A 55 -14.57 3.01 7.50
C LYS A 55 -14.89 4.48 7.68
N LYS A 56 -16.17 4.86 7.76
CA LYS A 56 -16.64 6.27 7.83
C LYS A 56 -16.11 7.13 6.69
N LEU A 57 -15.99 6.53 5.50
CA LEU A 57 -15.59 7.21 4.27
C LEU A 57 -16.81 7.56 3.43
N ASN A 58 -16.76 8.73 2.79
CA ASN A 58 -17.76 9.10 1.80
C ASN A 58 -17.68 8.19 0.58
N LYS A 59 -18.80 8.05 -0.14
CA LYS A 59 -18.83 7.31 -1.40
C LYS A 59 -17.81 7.89 -2.39
N PRO A 60 -16.93 7.07 -2.99
CA PRO A 60 -16.03 7.50 -4.06
C PRO A 60 -16.81 8.04 -5.25
N SER A 61 -16.42 9.21 -5.75
CA SER A 61 -17.15 9.92 -6.82
C SER A 61 -16.42 9.91 -8.17
N ASN A 62 -15.11 9.67 -8.20
CA ASN A 62 -14.31 9.76 -9.42
C ASN A 62 -13.41 8.54 -9.60
N ILE A 63 -13.67 7.76 -10.66
CA ILE A 63 -12.91 6.56 -10.98
C ILE A 63 -11.39 6.82 -11.11
N ASN A 64 -10.97 8.00 -11.55
CA ASN A 64 -9.56 8.32 -11.76
C ASN A 64 -8.76 8.47 -10.46
N LEU A 65 -9.44 8.58 -9.31
CA LEU A 65 -8.81 8.70 -8.00
C LEU A 65 -8.59 7.34 -7.33
N PHE A 66 -9.08 6.27 -7.94
CA PHE A 66 -8.75 4.91 -7.53
C PHE A 66 -7.38 4.48 -8.06
N TYR A 67 -6.72 3.62 -7.29
CA TYR A 67 -5.52 2.91 -7.71
C TYR A 67 -5.33 1.67 -6.84
N LEU A 68 -4.56 0.70 -7.35
CA LEU A 68 -4.14 -0.44 -6.56
C LEU A 68 -2.79 -0.14 -5.94
N GLU A 69 -2.59 -0.59 -4.72
CA GLU A 69 -1.28 -0.60 -4.08
C GLU A 69 -1.04 -2.01 -3.53
N THR A 70 0.11 -2.59 -3.87
CA THR A 70 0.56 -3.84 -3.26
C THR A 70 1.84 -3.61 -2.48
N ASP A 71 1.90 -4.23 -1.31
CA ASP A 71 3.13 -4.40 -0.55
C ASP A 71 3.58 -5.87 -0.59
N GLU A 72 4.48 -6.26 0.30
CA GLU A 72 5.06 -7.61 0.37
C GLU A 72 4.03 -8.69 0.74
N HIS A 73 2.88 -8.30 1.29
CA HIS A 73 1.89 -9.25 1.79
C HIS A 73 0.58 -9.15 1.03
N PHE A 74 0.10 -7.94 0.77
CA PHE A 74 -1.29 -7.74 0.36
C PHE A 74 -1.44 -6.65 -0.70
N THR A 75 -2.48 -6.82 -1.50
CA THR A 75 -2.92 -5.81 -2.45
C THR A 75 -4.20 -5.14 -1.96
N TYR A 76 -4.23 -3.82 -2.08
CA TYR A 76 -5.31 -2.97 -1.60
C TYR A 76 -5.88 -2.14 -2.74
N LEU A 77 -7.20 -2.01 -2.75
CA LEU A 77 -7.88 -0.95 -3.48
C LEU A 77 -7.81 0.33 -2.64
N LYS A 78 -7.20 1.38 -3.19
CA LYS A 78 -7.11 2.68 -2.54
C LYS A 78 -7.85 3.75 -3.34
N TYR A 79 -8.28 4.79 -2.64
CA TYR A 79 -8.89 5.98 -3.22
C TYR A 79 -8.23 7.24 -2.65
N LYS A 80 -7.96 8.23 -3.51
CA LYS A 80 -7.47 9.54 -3.11
C LYS A 80 -8.65 10.51 -2.91
N TYR A 81 -9.05 10.71 -1.67
CA TYR A 81 -10.05 11.72 -1.33
C TYR A 81 -9.44 13.12 -1.37
N PRO A 82 -10.10 14.12 -2.00
CA PRO A 82 -9.57 15.48 -2.11
C PRO A 82 -9.16 16.11 -0.77
N ASN A 83 -9.97 15.92 0.28
CA ASN A 83 -9.77 16.56 1.58
C ASN A 83 -9.10 15.65 2.62
N LEU A 84 -9.14 14.33 2.43
CA LEU A 84 -8.65 13.35 3.42
C LEU A 84 -7.34 12.68 2.98
N GLY A 85 -6.96 12.81 1.70
CA GLY A 85 -5.81 12.15 1.12
C GLY A 85 -6.10 10.69 0.73
N GLU A 86 -5.05 9.88 0.66
CA GLU A 86 -5.13 8.47 0.28
C GLU A 86 -5.73 7.62 1.41
N ARG A 87 -6.72 6.80 1.09
CA ARG A 87 -7.35 5.84 2.02
C ARG A 87 -7.46 4.46 1.39
N ILE A 88 -7.32 3.44 2.22
CA ILE A 88 -7.59 2.05 1.85
C ILE A 88 -9.10 1.85 1.88
N ILE A 89 -9.67 1.43 0.76
CA ILE A 89 -11.08 1.05 0.67
C ILE A 89 -11.23 -0.40 1.08
N MET A 90 -10.46 -1.31 0.49
CA MET A 90 -10.53 -2.73 0.84
C MET A 90 -9.26 -3.48 0.43
N LYS A 91 -9.13 -4.69 0.95
CA LYS A 91 -8.13 -5.68 0.58
C LYS A 91 -8.65 -6.55 -0.58
N LEU A 92 -7.76 -7.01 -1.46
CA LEU A 92 -8.14 -7.67 -2.72
C LEU A 92 -7.76 -9.16 -2.80
N ASP A 93 -7.65 -9.85 -1.67
CA ASP A 93 -7.19 -11.25 -1.60
C ASP A 93 -8.02 -12.25 -2.44
N GLY A 94 -9.29 -11.94 -2.72
CA GLY A 94 -10.21 -12.80 -3.47
C GLY A 94 -10.44 -12.40 -4.92
N TYR A 95 -9.74 -11.39 -5.45
CA TYR A 95 -10.00 -10.83 -6.78
C TYR A 95 -8.85 -11.10 -7.74
N LYS A 96 -9.16 -11.19 -9.05
CA LYS A 96 -8.13 -11.32 -10.08
C LYS A 96 -7.38 -10.00 -10.25
N LEU A 97 -6.09 -10.00 -9.90
CA LEU A 97 -5.22 -8.84 -10.02
C LEU A 97 -4.55 -8.76 -11.41
N PRO A 98 -4.16 -7.56 -11.88
CA PRO A 98 -3.41 -7.41 -13.11
C PRO A 98 -2.00 -8.02 -12.98
N GLU A 99 -1.54 -8.70 -14.03
CA GLU A 99 -0.20 -9.30 -14.07
C GLU A 99 0.89 -8.26 -14.43
N THR A 100 0.52 -7.19 -15.15
CA THR A 100 1.45 -6.17 -15.68
C THR A 100 1.00 -4.76 -15.31
N GLY A 101 1.84 -3.74 -15.56
CA GLY A 101 1.47 -2.34 -15.36
C GLY A 101 1.72 -1.79 -13.94
N TRP A 102 2.38 -2.58 -13.09
CA TRP A 102 2.78 -2.18 -11.74
C TRP A 102 4.02 -1.27 -11.76
N ILE A 103 3.93 -0.14 -11.08
CA ILE A 103 5.02 0.82 -10.95
C ILE A 103 5.59 0.74 -9.54
N ARG A 104 6.88 0.41 -9.43
CA ARG A 104 7.61 0.41 -8.16
C ARG A 104 7.69 1.82 -7.60
N CYS A 105 7.26 2.00 -6.36
CA CYS A 105 7.34 3.25 -5.62
C CYS A 105 8.12 2.99 -4.32
N VAL A 106 9.06 3.87 -4.01
CA VAL A 106 9.84 3.82 -2.77
C VAL A 106 9.27 4.85 -1.82
N LEU A 107 8.66 4.40 -0.73
CA LEU A 107 8.22 5.31 0.33
C LEU A 107 9.46 5.83 1.05
N LYS A 108 9.56 7.17 1.13
CA LYS A 108 10.60 7.88 1.86
C LYS A 108 10.28 7.93 3.34
#